data_AF-A0A7S3XJ87-F1
#
_entry.id   AF-A0A7S3XJ87-F1
#
_cell.length_a   1.000
_cell.length_b   1.000
_cell.length_c   1.000
_cell.angle_alpha   90.00
_cell.angle_beta   90.00
_cell.angle_gamma   90.00
#
_symmetry.space_group_name_H-M   'P 1'
#
loop_
_entity.id
_entity.type
_entity.pdbx_description
1 polymer ?
#
loop_
_entity_poly.entity_id
_entity_poly.type
_entity_poly.pdbx_seq_one_letter_code
_entity_poly.pdbx_strand_id
1 'polypeptide(L)'
;MHPSEARIGKGAAKRCKNFMFSVDRDLDAVVAGCVEQHGQSWLYPPIIRAFTLLHRSGRCETVAIRSVEVWDEDGSLIAGEIGVTVGAVYTSLTGFYRVSGSGSVQLCAL
;
A
#
# COMPACT_ATOMS: atom_id res chain seq x y z
N MET A 1 14.95 -0.26 -6.22
CA MET A 1 15.43 1.04 -5.69
C MET A 1 15.96 0.77 -4.30
N HIS A 2 17.17 1.20 -3.95
CA HIS A 2 17.61 1.13 -2.56
C HIS A 2 16.95 2.28 -1.78
N PRO A 3 16.40 2.06 -0.57
CA PRO A 3 15.66 3.11 0.15
C PRO A 3 16.46 4.40 0.38
N SER A 4 17.78 4.30 0.56
CA SER A 4 18.65 5.48 0.73
C SER A 4 18.81 6.35 -0.54
N GLU A 5 18.41 5.84 -1.70
CA GLU A 5 18.48 6.54 -2.99
C GLU A 5 17.14 7.20 -3.36
N ALA A 6 16.09 6.99 -2.56
CA ALA A 6 14.78 7.55 -2.80
C ALA A 6 14.83 9.09 -2.75
N ARG A 7 14.44 9.74 -3.84
CA ARG A 7 14.39 11.20 -3.93
C ARG A 7 13.06 11.72 -3.41
N ILE A 8 13.10 12.34 -2.24
CA ILE A 8 11.91 12.96 -1.65
C ILE A 8 11.76 14.38 -2.21
N GLY A 9 10.77 14.58 -3.07
CA GLY A 9 10.42 15.90 -3.59
C GLY A 9 9.86 16.82 -2.50
N LYS A 10 10.18 18.13 -2.55
CA LYS A 10 9.70 19.13 -1.56
C LYS A 10 8.17 19.11 -1.36
N GLY A 11 7.41 18.86 -2.43
CA GLY A 11 5.95 18.77 -2.35
C GLY A 11 5.46 17.55 -1.56
N ALA A 12 6.12 16.41 -1.68
CA ALA A 12 5.80 15.20 -0.90
C ALA A 12 6.15 15.41 0.57
N ALA A 13 7.35 15.95 0.86
CA ALA A 13 7.79 16.26 2.23
C ALA A 13 6.89 17.28 2.95
N LYS A 14 6.25 18.20 2.21
CA LYS A 14 5.27 19.13 2.81
C LYS A 14 3.95 18.43 3.13
N ARG A 15 3.46 17.58 2.22
CA ARG A 15 2.15 16.92 2.32
C ARG A 15 2.14 15.79 3.36
N CYS A 16 3.25 15.10 3.57
CA CYS A 16 3.31 13.98 4.51
C CYS A 16 3.00 14.36 5.96
N LYS A 17 3.11 15.64 6.33
CA LYS A 17 2.83 16.13 7.68
C LYS A 17 1.37 15.93 8.11
N ASN A 18 0.45 15.83 7.16
CA ASN A 18 -0.98 15.73 7.40
C ASN A 18 -1.49 14.29 7.21
N PHE A 19 -0.59 13.33 6.99
CA PHE A 19 -0.95 11.95 6.70
C PHE A 19 -0.42 11.02 7.79
N MET A 20 -1.20 10.00 8.11
CA MET A 20 -0.78 8.89 8.94
C MET A 20 -0.58 7.63 8.10
N PHE A 21 0.30 6.75 8.54
CA PHE A 21 0.60 5.50 7.86
C PHE A 21 0.30 4.31 8.76
N SER A 22 -0.19 3.23 8.16
CA SER A 22 -0.16 1.92 8.78
C SER A 22 0.29 0.85 7.81
N VAL A 23 0.63 -0.30 8.37
CA VAL A 23 0.98 -1.52 7.64
C VAL A 23 0.11 -2.64 8.18
N ASP A 24 -0.46 -3.44 7.29
CA ASP A 24 -1.31 -4.60 7.60
C ASP A 24 -2.56 -4.24 8.44
N ARG A 25 -3.07 -3.01 8.35
CA ARG A 25 -4.23 -2.57 9.14
C ARG A 25 -5.55 -2.93 8.46
N ASP A 26 -5.65 -2.75 7.15
CA ASP A 26 -6.92 -2.94 6.43
C ASP A 26 -6.69 -3.33 4.95
N LEU A 27 -6.24 -4.57 4.73
CA LEU A 27 -6.05 -5.12 3.38
C LEU A 27 -7.34 -5.09 2.55
N ASP A 28 -8.49 -5.37 3.18
CA ASP A 28 -9.76 -5.49 2.47
C ASP A 28 -10.19 -4.12 1.89
N ALA A 29 -10.04 -3.03 2.65
CA ALA A 29 -10.29 -1.68 2.14
C ALA A 29 -9.29 -1.26 1.04
N VAL A 30 -8.03 -1.69 1.13
CA VAL A 30 -7.03 -1.42 0.09
C VAL A 30 -7.35 -2.15 -1.21
N VAL A 31 -7.72 -3.43 -1.13
CA VAL A 31 -8.19 -4.22 -2.29
C VAL A 31 -9.39 -3.53 -2.92
N ALA A 32 -10.39 -3.14 -2.12
CA ALA A 32 -11.58 -2.46 -2.61
C ALA A 32 -11.24 -1.15 -3.34
N GLY A 33 -10.35 -0.32 -2.77
CA GLY A 33 -9.89 0.91 -3.43
C GLY A 33 -9.15 0.67 -4.74
N CYS A 34 -8.33 -0.39 -4.82
CA CYS A 34 -7.65 -0.77 -6.06
C CYS A 34 -8.64 -1.22 -7.14
N VAL A 35 -9.63 -2.03 -6.78
CA VAL A 35 -10.66 -2.51 -7.72
C VAL A 35 -11.57 -1.36 -8.16
N GLU A 36 -11.89 -0.43 -7.27
CA GLU A 36 -12.66 0.79 -7.57
C GLU A 36 -11.93 1.65 -8.62
N GLN A 37 -10.63 1.89 -8.43
CA GLN A 37 -9.87 2.79 -9.29
C GLN A 37 -9.43 2.16 -10.63
N HIS A 38 -9.07 0.88 -10.63
CA HIS A 38 -8.46 0.22 -11.79
C HIS A 38 -9.35 -0.86 -12.42
N GLY A 39 -10.53 -1.12 -11.86
CA GLY A 39 -11.34 -2.28 -12.17
C GLY A 39 -10.74 -3.58 -11.61
N GLN A 40 -11.37 -4.72 -11.89
CA GLN A 40 -10.87 -6.01 -11.40
C GLN A 40 -9.48 -6.36 -11.96
N SER A 41 -9.19 -6.06 -13.24
CA SER A 41 -7.90 -6.33 -13.89
C SER A 41 -7.35 -7.73 -13.51
N TRP A 42 -6.14 -7.82 -12.99
CA TRP A 42 -5.53 -9.05 -12.46
C TRP A 42 -5.91 -9.35 -11.00
N LEU A 43 -6.52 -8.41 -10.28
CA LEU A 43 -6.98 -8.54 -8.89
C LEU A 43 -8.41 -9.10 -8.83
N TYR A 44 -8.65 -10.22 -9.52
CA TYR A 44 -9.94 -10.91 -9.57
C TYR A 44 -10.13 -11.84 -8.35
N PRO A 45 -11.36 -12.32 -8.05
CA PRO A 45 -11.69 -12.91 -6.73
C PRO A 45 -10.80 -14.07 -6.25
N PRO A 46 -10.37 -15.03 -7.09
CA PRO A 46 -9.37 -16.03 -6.71
C PRO A 46 -8.03 -15.45 -6.22
N ILE A 47 -7.52 -14.40 -6.86
CA ILE A 47 -6.27 -13.74 -6.45
C ILE A 47 -6.46 -13.01 -5.12
N ILE A 48 -7.57 -12.28 -4.96
CA ILE A 48 -7.92 -11.64 -3.70
C ILE A 48 -7.94 -12.68 -2.57
N ARG A 49 -8.65 -13.80 -2.77
CA ARG A 49 -8.70 -14.88 -1.77
C ARG A 49 -7.32 -15.42 -1.42
N ALA A 50 -6.47 -15.67 -2.41
CA ALA A 50 -5.12 -16.15 -2.18
C ALA A 50 -4.29 -15.14 -1.37
N PHE A 51 -4.36 -13.86 -1.72
CA PHE A 51 -3.66 -12.80 -0.99
C PHE A 51 -4.16 -12.62 0.44
N THR A 52 -5.48 -12.63 0.65
CA THR A 52 -6.07 -12.57 1.98
C THR A 52 -5.64 -13.76 2.84
N LEU A 53 -5.61 -14.97 2.26
CA LEU A 53 -5.13 -16.16 2.98
C LEU A 53 -3.66 -16.03 3.37
N LEU A 54 -2.78 -15.61 2.43
CA LEU A 54 -1.36 -15.42 2.70
C LEU A 54 -1.07 -14.28 3.69
N HIS A 55 -1.87 -13.22 3.68
CA HIS A 55 -1.77 -12.13 4.62
C HIS A 55 -2.16 -12.58 6.03
N ARG A 56 -3.23 -13.38 6.16
CA ARG A 56 -3.75 -13.90 7.44
C ARG A 56 -2.96 -15.08 7.99
N SER A 57 -2.31 -15.89 7.16
CA SER A 57 -1.51 -17.05 7.58
C SER A 57 -0.26 -16.66 8.37
N GLY A 58 0.00 -15.36 8.56
CA GLY A 58 1.20 -14.86 9.21
C GLY A 58 2.40 -14.86 8.26
N ARG A 59 3.52 -14.35 8.75
CA ARG A 59 4.78 -14.32 7.99
C ARG A 59 5.27 -15.75 7.80
N CYS A 60 5.14 -16.31 6.59
CA CYS A 60 6.13 -17.29 6.17
C CYS A 60 7.48 -16.55 6.23
N GLU A 61 8.48 -17.07 6.94
CA GLU A 61 9.72 -16.34 7.28
C GLU A 61 10.35 -15.62 6.08
N THR A 62 10.11 -16.12 4.88
CA THR A 62 10.63 -15.59 3.62
C THR A 62 9.63 -14.74 2.83
N VAL A 63 8.31 -14.97 2.90
CA VAL A 63 7.32 -14.32 1.99
C VAL A 63 6.09 -13.85 2.76
N ALA A 64 5.67 -12.60 2.54
CA ALA A 64 4.43 -12.10 3.12
C ALA A 64 3.72 -11.09 2.21
N ILE A 65 2.39 -11.20 2.13
CA ILE A 65 1.54 -10.16 1.56
C ILE A 65 1.38 -9.04 2.58
N ARG A 66 1.54 -7.81 2.12
CA ARG A 66 1.43 -6.58 2.92
C ARG A 66 0.38 -5.65 2.35
N SER A 67 -0.32 -4.95 3.23
CA SER A 67 -1.03 -3.74 2.87
C SER A 67 -0.34 -2.54 3.51
N VAL A 68 -0.31 -1.43 2.78
CA VAL A 68 0.16 -0.14 3.29
C VAL A 68 -0.99 0.82 3.12
N GLU A 69 -1.35 1.51 4.19
CA GLU A 69 -2.48 2.43 4.21
C GLU A 69 -2.03 3.84 4.55
N VAL A 70 -2.56 4.83 3.83
CA VAL A 70 -2.37 6.25 4.12
C VAL A 70 -3.71 6.84 4.52
N TRP A 71 -3.73 7.48 5.68
CA TRP A 71 -4.91 8.06 6.30
C TRP A 71 -4.74 9.58 6.36
N ASP A 72 -5.85 10.32 6.23
CA ASP A 72 -5.88 11.74 6.59
C ASP A 72 -6.06 11.94 8.11
N GLU A 73 -6.07 13.21 8.53
CA GLU A 73 -6.23 13.61 9.94
C GLU A 73 -7.59 13.21 10.52
N ASP A 74 -8.61 13.08 9.67
CA ASP A 74 -9.96 12.67 10.06
C ASP A 74 -10.10 11.13 10.14
N GLY A 75 -9.05 10.39 9.78
CA GLY A 75 -9.02 8.93 9.81
C GLY A 75 -9.62 8.26 8.57
N SER A 76 -9.80 8.99 7.47
CA SER A 76 -10.26 8.43 6.20
C SER A 76 -9.10 7.81 5.43
N LEU A 77 -9.35 6.66 4.79
CA LEU A 77 -8.37 5.99 3.95
C LEU A 77 -8.24 6.70 2.59
N ILE A 78 -7.16 7.45 2.41
CA ILE A 78 -6.94 8.33 1.24
C ILE A 78 -6.02 7.72 0.18
N ALA A 79 -5.21 6.72 0.53
CA ALA A 79 -4.44 5.93 -0.41
C ALA A 79 -4.05 4.60 0.23
N GLY A 80 -3.68 3.63 -0.60
CA GLY A 80 -3.07 2.41 -0.11
C GLY A 80 -2.56 1.53 -1.23
N GLU A 81 -1.73 0.56 -0.89
CA GLU A 81 -1.31 -0.46 -1.85
C GLU A 81 -1.18 -1.85 -1.25
N ILE A 82 -1.24 -2.82 -2.14
CA ILE A 82 -0.89 -4.20 -1.88
C ILE A 82 0.54 -4.42 -2.37
N GLY A 83 1.36 -5.02 -1.52
CA GLY A 83 2.73 -5.40 -1.84
C GLY A 83 3.06 -6.80 -1.35
N VAL A 84 4.22 -7.28 -1.77
CA VAL A 84 4.81 -8.53 -1.27
C VAL A 84 6.21 -8.26 -0.73
N THR A 85 6.51 -8.78 0.45
CA THR A 85 7.87 -8.82 0.98
C THR A 85 8.47 -10.19 0.74
N VAL A 86 9.68 -10.24 0.20
CA VAL A 86 10.51 -11.44 0.12
C VAL A 86 11.85 -11.16 0.81
N GLY A 87 12.02 -11.67 2.03
CA GLY A 87 13.15 -11.30 2.89
C GLY A 87 13.22 -9.79 3.11
N ALA A 88 14.34 -9.16 2.70
CA ALA A 88 14.56 -7.72 2.81
C ALA A 88 14.06 -6.90 1.60
N VAL A 89 13.42 -7.54 0.63
CA VAL A 89 12.92 -6.88 -0.58
C VAL A 89 11.41 -6.67 -0.47
N TYR A 90 10.97 -5.44 -0.71
CA TYR A 90 9.56 -5.10 -0.89
C TYR A 90 9.26 -4.89 -2.38
N THR A 91 8.16 -5.48 -2.86
CA THR A 91 7.66 -5.29 -4.23
C THR A 91 6.24 -4.75 -4.16
N SER A 92 6.09 -3.47 -4.55
CA SER A 92 4.78 -2.84 -4.79
C SER A 92 4.09 -3.54 -5.98
N LEU A 93 2.81 -3.89 -5.81
CA LEU A 93 2.02 -4.55 -6.86
C LEU A 93 1.01 -3.59 -7.49
N THR A 94 0.08 -3.10 -6.67
CA THR A 94 -0.95 -2.16 -7.12
C THR A 94 -1.45 -1.35 -5.94
N GLY A 95 -1.73 -0.08 -6.19
CA GLY A 95 -2.27 0.84 -5.19
C GLY A 95 -3.28 1.79 -5.79
N PHE A 96 -4.03 2.44 -4.91
CA PHE A 96 -5.03 3.44 -5.25
C PHE A 96 -4.74 4.73 -4.48
N TYR A 97 -5.32 5.84 -4.94
CA TYR A 97 -5.26 7.11 -4.24
C TYR A 97 -6.52 7.93 -4.52
N ARG A 98 -6.98 8.66 -3.51
CA ARG A 98 -8.14 9.55 -3.56
C ARG A 98 -7.75 11.02 -3.43
N VAL A 99 -6.62 11.31 -2.77
CA VAL A 99 -6.11 12.67 -2.56
C VAL A 99 -4.85 12.91 -3.39
N SER A 100 -4.78 14.04 -4.10
CA SER A 100 -3.62 14.37 -4.94
C SER A 100 -2.32 14.41 -4.13
N GLY A 101 -1.30 13.69 -4.62
CA GLY A 101 0.01 13.60 -3.98
C GLY A 101 0.13 12.59 -2.85
N SER A 102 -0.97 11.94 -2.41
CA SER A 102 -0.91 10.87 -1.41
C SER A 102 -0.12 9.66 -1.91
N GLY A 103 -0.30 9.25 -3.18
CA GLY A 103 0.49 8.17 -3.78
C GLY A 103 2.00 8.47 -3.88
N SER A 104 2.40 9.72 -4.15
CA SER A 104 3.83 10.10 -4.14
C SER A 104 4.42 10.06 -2.73
N VAL A 105 3.62 10.46 -1.73
CA VAL A 105 4.01 10.41 -0.32
C VAL A 105 4.12 8.96 0.16
N GLN A 106 3.20 8.09 -0.26
CA GLN A 106 3.25 6.66 -0.01
C GLN A 106 4.52 6.02 -0.55
N LEU A 107 4.85 6.27 -1.82
CA LEU A 107 6.07 5.72 -2.43
C LEU A 107 7.35 6.19 -1.73
N CYS A 108 7.38 7.41 -1.17
CA CYS A 108 8.54 7.91 -0.43
C CYS A 108 8.70 7.26 0.95
N ALA A 109 7.65 6.65 1.50
CA ALA A 109 7.64 6.06 2.83
C ALA A 109 7.99 4.55 2.83
N LEU A 110 8.04 3.93 1.64
CA LEU A 110 8.26 2.51 1.39
C LEU A 110 9.71 2.23 0.98
#